data_AF-A0ABD4VHM7-F1
#
_entry.id   AF-A0ABD4VHM7-F1
#
_cell.length_a   1.000
_cell.length_b   1.000
_cell.length_c   1.000
_cell.angle_alpha   90.00
_cell.angle_beta   90.00
_cell.angle_gamma   90.00
#
_symmetry.space_group_name_H-M   'P 1'
#
loop_
_entity.id
_entity.type
_entity.pdbx_description
1 polymer ?
#
loop_
_entity_poly.entity_id
_entity_poly.type
_entity_poly.pdbx_seq_one_letter_code
_entity_poly.pdbx_strand_id
1 'polypeptide(L)'
;MTARKRLLAYPKLLEKMSDIGISFNTWDKKQAIEFLQEKNYYYKVSSYRKLFPKVDGKYNIEFATLADIAVIDMRLRYLLLGICLDIEHSIKTTIMDLATKNHKIDGYNIVKDYAEYNSQGYNNTIKALSKNTYLKNIYLKHHQDIPIWVLVEVMDFGNICHFIKMYCEKYSNKNRLKKAKQLSSYARHIRNACAHSNVLLVDMLVDKTENVLSPSAVILSLGESFGLDRSDLRYRKLHDIFSLIILHREYCGDKLKRHRRLEAIELAKRSKRYMKYYEENEDLKKIYQILCKILVKQSKT
;
A
#
# COMPACT_ATOMS: atom_id res chain seq x y z
N MET A 1 -25.41 -23.34 -8.90
CA MET A 1 -25.14 -21.94 -9.33
C MET A 1 -25.64 -21.00 -8.26
N THR A 2 -24.83 -20.08 -7.74
CA THR A 2 -25.30 -19.05 -6.81
C THR A 2 -26.20 -18.05 -7.57
N ALA A 3 -27.43 -17.86 -7.09
CA ALA A 3 -28.37 -16.92 -7.70
C ALA A 3 -27.77 -15.50 -7.78
N ARG A 4 -27.99 -14.80 -8.90
CA ARG A 4 -27.52 -13.42 -9.08
C ARG A 4 -28.21 -12.51 -8.05
N LYS A 5 -27.42 -11.71 -7.34
CA LYS A 5 -27.93 -10.75 -6.35
C LYS A 5 -28.49 -9.51 -7.05
N ARG A 6 -29.65 -9.02 -6.59
CA ARG A 6 -30.25 -7.76 -7.07
C ARG A 6 -29.53 -6.55 -6.48
N LEU A 7 -29.49 -5.45 -7.23
CA LEU A 7 -29.11 -4.14 -6.71
C LEU A 7 -30.20 -3.63 -5.76
N LEU A 8 -29.82 -3.13 -4.59
CA LEU A 8 -30.74 -2.72 -3.54
C LEU A 8 -30.71 -1.21 -3.34
N ALA A 9 -31.88 -0.62 -3.07
CA ALA A 9 -32.00 0.76 -2.62
C ALA A 9 -31.44 0.93 -1.18
N TYR A 10 -31.08 2.16 -0.81
CA TYR A 10 -30.46 2.44 0.49
C TYR A 10 -31.24 1.92 1.71
N PRO A 11 -32.58 2.08 1.81
CA PRO A 11 -33.33 1.53 2.95
C PRO A 11 -33.15 0.01 3.09
N LYS A 12 -33.18 -0.73 1.97
CA LYS A 12 -32.95 -2.18 1.94
C LYS A 12 -31.50 -2.57 2.27
N LEU A 13 -30.53 -1.73 1.92
CA LEU A 13 -29.15 -1.91 2.34
C LEU A 13 -29.00 -1.75 3.86
N LEU A 14 -29.68 -0.77 4.47
CA LEU A 14 -29.66 -0.57 5.91
C LEU A 14 -30.41 -1.67 6.67
N GLU A 15 -31.56 -2.13 6.16
CA GLU A 15 -32.25 -3.32 6.71
C GLU A 15 -31.28 -4.52 6.78
N LYS A 16 -30.57 -4.79 5.69
CA LYS A 16 -29.57 -5.87 5.65
C LYS A 16 -28.41 -5.66 6.62
N MET A 17 -28.05 -4.42 6.94
CA MET A 17 -27.08 -4.13 7.99
C MET A 17 -27.66 -4.44 9.38
N SER A 18 -28.91 -4.03 9.64
CA SER A 18 -29.61 -4.35 10.88
C SER A 18 -29.80 -5.85 11.10
N ASP A 19 -30.12 -6.61 10.04
CA ASP A 19 -30.30 -8.07 10.12
C ASP A 19 -29.05 -8.80 10.63
N ILE A 20 -27.86 -8.28 10.32
CA ILE A 20 -26.59 -8.84 10.75
C ILE A 20 -26.06 -8.19 12.05
N GLY A 21 -26.88 -7.38 12.73
CA GLY A 21 -26.53 -6.75 14.00
C GLY A 21 -25.68 -5.49 13.87
N ILE A 22 -25.89 -4.69 12.82
CA ILE A 22 -25.36 -3.33 12.74
C ILE A 22 -26.46 -2.35 13.16
N SER A 23 -26.25 -1.62 14.24
CA SER A 23 -27.20 -0.66 14.82
C SER A 23 -26.99 0.76 14.29
N PHE A 24 -28.03 1.59 14.44
CA PHE A 24 -28.10 2.98 14.00
C PHE A 24 -28.51 3.90 15.16
N ASN A 25 -27.99 3.64 16.37
CA ASN A 25 -28.33 4.41 17.56
C ASN A 25 -27.48 5.67 17.68
N THR A 26 -26.21 5.58 17.31
CA THR A 26 -25.26 6.72 17.33
C THR A 26 -25.42 7.60 16.11
N TRP A 27 -25.60 6.98 14.94
CA TRP A 27 -25.91 7.64 13.67
C TRP A 27 -27.25 7.11 13.21
N ASP A 28 -28.20 8.01 12.96
CA ASP A 28 -29.49 7.61 12.47
C ASP A 28 -29.41 7.08 11.02
N LYS A 29 -30.53 6.51 10.54
CA LYS A 29 -30.60 5.98 9.18
C LYS A 29 -30.38 7.05 8.10
N LYS A 30 -30.75 8.31 8.34
CA LYS A 30 -30.56 9.39 7.36
C LYS A 30 -29.08 9.72 7.22
N GLN A 31 -28.36 9.89 8.32
CA GLN A 31 -26.91 10.10 8.33
C GLN A 31 -26.16 8.93 7.69
N ALA A 32 -26.61 7.70 7.95
CA ALA A 32 -26.03 6.52 7.31
C ALA A 32 -26.26 6.49 5.79
N ILE A 33 -27.44 6.90 5.33
CA ILE A 33 -27.73 7.02 3.89
C ILE A 33 -26.84 8.08 3.25
N GLU A 34 -26.76 9.28 3.84
CA GLU A 34 -25.90 10.37 3.36
C GLU A 34 -24.42 9.92 3.27
N PHE A 35 -23.94 9.17 4.26
CA PHE A 35 -22.59 8.61 4.23
C PHE A 35 -22.39 7.63 3.07
N LEU A 36 -23.37 6.77 2.78
CA LEU A 36 -23.35 5.82 1.66
C LEU A 36 -23.58 6.47 0.29
N GLN A 37 -24.06 7.71 0.26
CA GLN A 37 -24.25 8.50 -0.96
C GLN A 37 -22.99 9.28 -1.31
N GLU A 38 -22.37 9.93 -0.32
CA GLU A 38 -21.35 10.94 -0.61
C GLU A 38 -19.93 10.55 -0.20
N LYS A 39 -19.78 9.69 0.81
CA LYS A 39 -18.48 9.48 1.47
C LYS A 39 -17.92 8.09 1.22
N ASN A 40 -18.77 7.08 1.11
CA ASN A 40 -18.38 5.70 0.90
C ASN A 40 -19.52 4.88 0.28
N TYR A 41 -19.31 3.60 -0.01
CA TYR A 41 -20.34 2.72 -0.57
C TYR A 41 -20.48 1.43 0.25
N TYR A 42 -21.68 0.85 0.19
CA TYR A 42 -22.10 -0.27 1.06
C TYR A 42 -21.10 -1.42 1.12
N TYR A 43 -20.60 -1.88 -0.04
CA TYR A 43 -19.69 -3.01 -0.09
C TYR A 43 -18.42 -2.77 0.73
N LYS A 44 -17.88 -1.54 0.65
CA LYS A 44 -16.65 -1.17 1.34
C LYS A 44 -16.89 -0.94 2.83
N VAL A 45 -17.88 -0.12 3.20
CA VAL A 45 -18.20 0.15 4.62
C VAL A 45 -18.56 -1.13 5.36
N SER A 46 -19.41 -1.96 4.75
CA SER A 46 -19.82 -3.21 5.39
C SER A 46 -18.62 -4.12 5.64
N SER A 47 -17.58 -4.11 4.80
CA SER A 47 -16.44 -5.03 4.94
C SER A 47 -15.71 -4.89 6.29
N TYR A 48 -15.70 -3.70 6.88
CA TYR A 48 -15.05 -3.44 8.18
C TYR A 48 -15.71 -4.20 9.33
N ARG A 49 -16.95 -4.69 9.17
CA ARG A 49 -17.61 -5.58 10.15
C ARG A 49 -16.79 -6.85 10.43
N LYS A 50 -15.97 -7.29 9.46
CA LYS A 50 -15.10 -8.47 9.60
C LYS A 50 -14.00 -8.29 10.65
N LEU A 51 -13.76 -7.07 11.11
CA LEU A 51 -12.85 -6.77 12.22
C LEU A 51 -13.45 -7.14 13.57
N PHE A 52 -14.75 -7.47 13.62
CA PHE A 52 -15.47 -7.80 14.84
C PHE A 52 -15.95 -9.25 14.78
N PRO A 53 -15.85 -10.00 15.89
CA PRO A 53 -16.43 -11.33 15.98
C PRO A 53 -17.95 -11.24 15.94
N LYS A 54 -18.58 -12.38 15.65
CA LYS A 54 -20.02 -12.51 15.81
C LYS A 54 -20.34 -13.07 17.20
N VAL A 55 -21.34 -12.51 17.85
CA VAL A 55 -21.97 -13.05 19.07
C VAL A 55 -23.40 -13.42 18.67
N ASP A 56 -23.77 -14.68 18.88
CA ASP A 56 -25.09 -15.22 18.51
C ASP A 56 -25.49 -14.95 17.04
N GLY A 57 -24.51 -15.09 16.14
CA GLY A 57 -24.71 -14.91 14.69
C GLY A 57 -24.72 -13.45 14.19
N LYS A 58 -24.71 -12.47 15.09
CA LYS A 58 -24.75 -11.02 14.81
C LYS A 58 -23.45 -10.32 15.22
N TYR A 59 -23.16 -9.17 14.61
CA TYR A 59 -21.96 -8.39 14.93
C TYR A 59 -22.13 -7.50 16.17
N ASN A 60 -23.34 -7.01 16.45
CA ASN A 60 -23.67 -6.12 17.57
C ASN A 60 -22.77 -4.88 17.64
N ILE A 61 -22.63 -4.17 16.50
CA ILE A 61 -21.79 -2.97 16.37
C ILE A 61 -22.58 -1.79 15.80
N GLU A 62 -22.17 -0.57 16.13
CA GLU A 62 -22.77 0.65 15.58
C GLU A 62 -22.28 0.94 14.15
N PHE A 63 -23.15 1.48 13.30
CA PHE A 63 -22.76 1.99 11.98
C PHE A 63 -21.65 3.07 12.09
N ALA A 64 -21.72 3.92 13.12
CA ALA A 64 -20.72 4.95 13.39
C ALA A 64 -19.30 4.37 13.55
N THR A 65 -19.17 3.18 14.15
CA THR A 65 -17.91 2.45 14.28
C THR A 65 -17.35 2.08 12.91
N LEU A 66 -18.18 1.55 12.01
CA LEU A 66 -17.75 1.20 10.65
C LEU A 66 -17.37 2.44 9.83
N ALA A 67 -18.12 3.53 10.00
CA ALA A 67 -17.84 4.80 9.34
C ALA A 67 -16.50 5.39 9.80
N ASP A 68 -16.19 5.35 11.09
CA ASP A 68 -14.92 5.87 11.61
C ASP A 68 -13.71 5.01 11.20
N ILE A 69 -13.83 3.68 11.23
CA ILE A 69 -12.79 2.77 10.68
C ILE A 69 -12.53 3.08 9.21
N ALA A 70 -13.58 3.34 8.42
CA ALA A 70 -13.43 3.67 7.00
C ALA A 70 -12.61 4.96 6.79
N VAL A 71 -12.78 5.96 7.66
CA VAL A 71 -11.98 7.20 7.63
C VAL A 71 -10.53 6.93 8.03
N ILE A 72 -10.28 6.12 9.06
CA ILE A 72 -8.93 5.74 9.49
C ILE A 72 -8.21 4.97 8.38
N ASP A 73 -8.86 3.96 7.79
CA ASP A 73 -8.33 3.18 6.66
C ASP A 73 -8.00 4.05 5.46
N MET A 74 -8.87 5.02 5.14
CA MET A 74 -8.61 5.99 4.07
C MET A 74 -7.37 6.84 4.35
N ARG A 75 -7.26 7.42 5.55
CA ARG A 75 -6.09 8.23 5.92
C ARG A 75 -4.80 7.41 5.93
N LEU A 76 -4.86 6.16 6.39
CA LEU A 76 -3.74 5.22 6.30
C LEU A 76 -3.31 5.01 4.85
N ARG A 77 -4.27 4.79 3.93
CA ARG A 77 -3.96 4.64 2.50
C ARG A 77 -3.30 5.87 1.89
N TYR A 78 -3.76 7.07 2.25
CA TYR A 78 -3.16 8.30 1.73
C TYR A 78 -1.73 8.49 2.23
N LEU A 79 -1.47 8.24 3.52
CA LEU A 79 -0.12 8.24 4.07
C LEU A 79 0.79 7.22 3.36
N LEU A 80 0.34 5.97 3.26
CA LEU A 80 1.14 4.91 2.63
C LEU A 80 1.38 5.18 1.14
N LEU A 81 0.39 5.72 0.42
CA LEU A 81 0.56 6.12 -0.97
C LEU A 81 1.59 7.24 -1.11
N GLY A 82 1.56 8.25 -0.24
CA GLY A 82 2.57 9.30 -0.19
C GLY A 82 3.99 8.73 -0.01
N ILE A 83 4.15 7.79 0.92
CA ILE A 83 5.42 7.08 1.14
C ILE A 83 5.85 6.29 -0.11
N CYS A 84 4.91 5.63 -0.80
CA CYS A 84 5.21 4.95 -2.06
C CYS A 84 5.73 5.90 -3.14
N LEU A 85 5.15 7.10 -3.28
CA LEU A 85 5.58 8.11 -4.24
C LEU A 85 7.00 8.61 -3.93
N ASP A 86 7.30 8.87 -2.66
CA ASP A 86 8.64 9.30 -2.22
C ASP A 86 9.71 8.25 -2.54
N ILE A 87 9.40 6.97 -2.28
CA ILE A 87 10.27 5.84 -2.60
C ILE A 87 10.45 5.68 -4.10
N GLU A 88 9.35 5.73 -4.87
CA GLU A 88 9.39 5.59 -6.32
C GLU A 88 10.33 6.63 -6.93
N HIS A 89 10.16 7.90 -6.57
CA HIS A 89 11.04 8.97 -7.02
C HIS A 89 12.50 8.73 -6.60
N SER A 90 12.74 8.38 -5.33
CA SER A 90 14.10 8.19 -4.79
C SER A 90 14.83 6.99 -5.41
N ILE A 91 14.09 5.93 -5.78
CA ILE A 91 14.62 4.80 -6.52
C ILE A 91 14.95 5.20 -7.96
N LYS A 92 14.08 5.97 -8.64
CA LYS A 92 14.35 6.47 -9.99
C LYS A 92 15.64 7.30 -10.04
N THR A 93 15.84 8.22 -9.08
CA THR A 93 17.09 8.99 -8.99
C THR A 93 18.30 8.11 -8.72
N THR A 94 18.15 7.07 -7.88
CA THR A 94 19.23 6.09 -7.63
C THR A 94 19.60 5.30 -8.89
N ILE A 95 18.60 4.86 -9.66
CA ILE A 95 18.82 4.17 -10.95
C ILE A 95 19.60 5.08 -11.91
N MET A 96 19.16 6.33 -12.05
CA MET A 96 19.82 7.30 -12.95
C MET A 96 21.25 7.62 -12.52
N ASP A 97 21.51 7.79 -11.22
CA ASP A 97 22.86 8.04 -10.70
C ASP A 97 23.81 6.86 -10.98
N LEU A 98 23.32 5.63 -10.77
CA LEU A 98 24.08 4.41 -11.04
C LEU A 98 24.36 4.23 -12.54
N ALA A 99 23.37 4.46 -13.40
CA ALA A 99 23.54 4.40 -14.85
C ALA A 99 24.54 5.45 -15.34
N THR A 100 24.41 6.70 -14.88
CA THR A 100 25.27 7.82 -15.28
C THR A 100 26.73 7.60 -14.88
N LYS A 101 26.99 7.02 -13.70
CA LYS A 101 28.35 6.77 -13.20
C LYS A 101 29.02 5.52 -13.80
N ASN A 102 28.28 4.70 -14.54
CA ASN A 102 28.81 3.48 -15.11
C ASN A 102 29.12 3.67 -16.59
N HIS A 103 30.39 3.89 -16.91
CA HIS A 103 30.87 4.10 -18.29
C HIS A 103 30.58 2.94 -19.26
N LYS A 104 30.18 1.76 -18.76
CA LYS A 104 29.79 0.61 -19.59
C LYS A 104 28.31 0.65 -19.99
N ILE A 105 27.52 1.55 -19.42
CA ILE A 105 26.09 1.66 -19.71
C ILE A 105 25.89 2.71 -20.80
N ASP A 106 25.41 2.25 -21.94
CA ASP A 106 24.79 3.12 -22.93
C ASP A 106 23.30 3.32 -22.58
N GLY A 107 22.83 4.57 -22.68
CA GLY A 107 21.49 4.97 -22.26
C GLY A 107 20.35 4.34 -23.06
N TYR A 108 20.62 3.84 -24.26
CA TYR A 108 19.63 3.19 -25.13
C TYR A 108 19.76 1.66 -25.08
N ASN A 109 20.98 1.13 -25.07
CA ASN A 109 21.20 -0.33 -25.03
C ASN A 109 20.67 -0.97 -23.74
N ILE A 110 20.76 -0.28 -22.59
CA ILE A 110 20.15 -0.78 -21.35
C ILE A 110 18.62 -0.88 -21.42
N VAL A 111 17.97 -0.07 -22.28
CA VAL A 111 16.53 -0.18 -22.53
C VAL A 111 16.22 -1.39 -23.40
N LYS A 112 17.08 -1.69 -24.38
CA LYS A 112 16.97 -2.92 -25.20
C LYS A 112 17.13 -4.17 -24.33
N ASP A 113 18.13 -4.17 -23.44
CA ASP A 113 18.31 -5.23 -22.44
C ASP A 113 17.05 -5.45 -21.60
N TYR A 114 16.40 -4.35 -21.18
CA TYR A 114 15.17 -4.42 -20.40
C TYR A 114 13.98 -4.94 -21.22
N ALA A 115 13.88 -4.54 -22.49
CA ALA A 115 12.87 -5.06 -23.40
C ALA A 115 13.03 -6.57 -23.65
N GLU A 116 14.25 -7.10 -23.65
CA GLU A 116 14.49 -8.55 -23.69
C GLU A 116 14.16 -9.22 -22.35
N TYR A 117 14.56 -8.63 -21.22
CA TYR A 117 14.33 -9.19 -19.88
C TYR A 117 12.85 -9.25 -19.50
N ASN A 118 12.06 -8.24 -19.87
CA ASN A 118 10.65 -8.11 -19.53
C ASN A 118 9.83 -7.54 -20.69
N SER A 119 9.79 -8.26 -21.81
CA SER A 119 9.17 -7.79 -23.06
C SER A 119 7.70 -7.40 -22.88
N GLN A 120 6.94 -8.18 -22.10
CA GLN A 120 5.54 -7.87 -21.82
C GLN A 120 5.39 -6.54 -21.07
N GLY A 121 6.20 -6.30 -20.04
CA GLY A 121 6.15 -5.07 -19.24
C GLY A 121 6.62 -3.84 -20.03
N TYR A 122 7.68 -4.00 -20.82
CA TYR A 122 8.15 -2.97 -21.74
C TYR A 122 7.05 -2.59 -22.75
N ASN A 123 6.48 -3.57 -23.47
CA ASN A 123 5.43 -3.33 -24.46
C ASN A 123 4.18 -2.67 -23.85
N ASN A 124 3.80 -3.08 -22.64
CA ASN A 124 2.70 -2.44 -21.91
C ASN A 124 3.01 -0.97 -21.58
N THR A 125 4.25 -0.69 -21.16
CA THR A 125 4.71 0.68 -20.87
C THR A 125 4.66 1.55 -22.12
N ILE A 126 5.16 1.07 -23.26
CA ILE A 126 5.18 1.84 -24.51
C ILE A 126 3.76 2.06 -25.05
N LYS A 127 2.91 1.05 -24.97
CA LYS A 127 1.49 1.15 -25.34
C LYS A 127 0.72 2.12 -24.43
N ALA A 128 1.06 2.18 -23.15
CA ALA A 128 0.47 3.17 -22.24
C ALA A 128 0.96 4.58 -22.57
N LEU A 129 2.26 4.74 -22.85
CA LEU A 129 2.86 6.02 -23.24
C LEU A 129 2.24 6.56 -24.55
N SER A 130 2.05 5.71 -25.57
CA SER A 130 1.49 6.13 -26.87
C SER A 130 0.05 6.64 -26.77
N LYS A 131 -0.68 6.22 -25.73
CA LYS A 131 -2.07 6.64 -25.46
C LYS A 131 -2.17 7.76 -24.42
N ASN A 132 -1.05 8.18 -23.84
CA ASN A 132 -1.06 9.16 -22.75
C ASN A 132 -1.03 10.59 -23.30
N THR A 133 -2.17 11.28 -23.23
CA THR A 133 -2.30 12.68 -23.67
C THR A 133 -1.32 13.62 -22.97
N TYR A 134 -1.08 13.43 -21.66
CA TYR A 134 -0.16 14.28 -20.89
C TYR A 134 1.30 14.11 -21.31
N LEU A 135 1.66 12.94 -21.85
CA LEU A 135 3.04 12.61 -22.24
C LEU A 135 3.21 12.50 -23.77
N LYS A 136 2.25 13.04 -24.55
CA LYS A 136 2.26 12.96 -26.02
C LYS A 136 3.56 13.49 -26.62
N ASN A 137 4.08 14.61 -26.12
CA ASN A 137 5.34 15.19 -26.62
C ASN A 137 6.56 14.30 -26.35
N ILE A 138 6.59 13.62 -25.20
CA ILE A 138 7.65 12.66 -24.86
C ILE A 138 7.59 11.48 -25.83
N TYR A 139 6.39 10.95 -26.08
CA TYR A 139 6.20 9.86 -27.03
C TYR A 139 6.66 10.26 -28.45
N LEU A 140 6.14 11.37 -28.99
CA LEU A 140 6.49 11.80 -30.34
C LEU A 140 8.00 11.99 -30.53
N LYS A 141 8.71 12.49 -29.52
CA LYS A 141 10.16 12.70 -29.57
C LYS A 141 11.00 11.42 -29.46
N HIS A 142 10.53 10.40 -28.73
CA HIS A 142 11.36 9.27 -28.31
C HIS A 142 10.84 7.88 -28.72
N HIS A 143 9.64 7.76 -29.30
CA HIS A 143 9.01 6.46 -29.56
C HIS A 143 9.80 5.52 -30.49
N GLN A 144 10.68 6.04 -31.34
CA GLN A 144 11.50 5.24 -32.25
C GLN A 144 12.68 4.57 -31.52
N ASP A 145 13.27 5.27 -30.55
CA ASP A 145 14.36 4.75 -29.72
C ASP A 145 14.32 5.40 -28.34
N ILE A 146 13.94 4.62 -27.33
CA ILE A 146 13.62 5.12 -26.00
C ILE A 146 14.88 5.03 -25.12
N PRO A 147 15.42 6.16 -24.64
CA PRO A 147 16.53 6.14 -23.70
C PRO A 147 16.05 5.90 -22.26
N ILE A 148 16.98 5.50 -21.39
CA ILE A 148 16.71 5.16 -19.99
C ILE A 148 16.04 6.31 -19.20
N TRP A 149 16.41 7.56 -19.42
CA TRP A 149 15.80 8.71 -18.72
C TRP A 149 14.33 8.93 -19.11
N VAL A 150 13.92 8.47 -20.31
CA VAL A 150 12.51 8.44 -20.70
C VAL A 150 11.84 7.22 -20.11
N LEU A 151 12.45 6.03 -20.24
CA LEU A 151 11.88 4.78 -19.73
C LEU A 151 11.59 4.88 -18.23
N VAL A 152 12.56 5.33 -17.44
CA VAL A 152 12.44 5.47 -15.98
C VAL A 152 11.32 6.43 -15.58
N GLU A 153 11.07 7.47 -16.38
CA GLU A 153 9.98 8.41 -16.14
C GLU A 153 8.61 7.76 -16.35
N VAL A 154 8.45 6.99 -17.42
CA VAL A 154 7.14 6.48 -17.88
C VAL A 154 6.77 5.10 -17.35
N MET A 155 7.73 4.32 -16.85
CA MET A 155 7.47 3.01 -16.25
C MET A 155 6.64 3.13 -14.98
N ASP A 156 5.69 2.20 -14.81
CA ASP A 156 5.02 2.04 -13.53
C ASP A 156 5.93 1.40 -12.46
N PHE A 157 5.49 1.44 -11.20
CA PHE A 157 6.22 0.88 -10.08
C PHE A 157 6.57 -0.61 -10.26
N GLY A 158 5.72 -1.38 -10.94
CA GLY A 158 5.98 -2.79 -11.23
C GLY A 158 7.14 -2.98 -12.18
N ASN A 159 7.15 -2.23 -13.27
CA ASN A 159 8.22 -2.25 -14.27
C ASN A 159 9.55 -1.76 -13.67
N ILE A 160 9.52 -0.76 -12.76
CA ILE A 160 10.69 -0.35 -11.97
C ILE A 160 11.24 -1.53 -11.14
N CYS A 161 10.39 -2.33 -10.48
CA CYS A 161 10.84 -3.50 -9.74
C CYS A 161 11.56 -4.52 -10.64
N HIS A 162 11.04 -4.78 -11.84
CA HIS A 162 11.69 -5.66 -12.81
C HIS A 162 13.01 -5.08 -13.32
N PHE A 163 13.06 -3.77 -13.59
CA PHE A 163 14.26 -3.09 -14.02
C PHE A 163 15.38 -3.21 -12.96
N ILE A 164 15.05 -3.01 -11.68
CA ILE A 164 16.00 -3.19 -10.57
C ILE A 164 16.57 -4.61 -10.55
N LYS A 165 15.74 -5.65 -10.76
CA LYS A 165 16.19 -7.04 -10.76
C LYS A 165 17.20 -7.30 -11.88
N MET A 166 16.84 -6.92 -13.10
CA MET A 166 17.72 -7.00 -14.27
C MET A 166 19.04 -6.26 -14.02
N TYR A 167 18.97 -5.01 -13.55
CA TYR A 167 20.16 -4.20 -13.28
C TYR A 167 21.09 -4.90 -12.27
N CYS A 168 20.54 -5.44 -11.19
CA CYS A 168 21.29 -6.18 -10.17
C CYS A 168 21.83 -7.55 -10.64
N GLU A 169 21.27 -8.12 -11.70
CA GLU A 169 21.77 -9.36 -12.31
C GLU A 169 22.91 -9.06 -13.29
N LYS A 170 22.77 -8.01 -14.09
CA LYS A 170 23.72 -7.66 -15.15
C LYS A 170 24.97 -6.91 -14.65
N TYR A 171 24.82 -6.05 -13.64
CA TYR A 171 25.90 -5.14 -13.22
C TYR A 171 26.43 -5.45 -11.81
N SER A 172 27.74 -5.26 -11.62
CA SER A 172 28.43 -5.52 -10.35
C SER A 172 28.22 -4.40 -9.31
N ASN A 173 28.13 -3.14 -9.73
CA ASN A 173 27.85 -1.99 -8.84
C ASN A 173 26.35 -1.88 -8.50
N LYS A 174 25.87 -2.83 -7.69
CA LYS A 174 24.44 -3.01 -7.37
C LYS A 174 24.08 -2.83 -5.90
N ASN A 175 25.07 -2.56 -5.05
CA ASN A 175 24.87 -2.54 -3.59
C ASN A 175 23.78 -1.55 -3.17
N ARG A 176 23.71 -0.38 -3.83
CA ARG A 176 22.68 0.64 -3.58
C ARG A 176 21.27 0.21 -3.96
N LEU A 177 21.10 -0.77 -4.84
CA LEU A 177 19.78 -1.31 -5.21
C LEU A 177 19.45 -2.65 -4.52
N LYS A 178 20.33 -3.15 -3.64
CA LYS A 178 20.15 -4.46 -2.98
C LYS A 178 18.86 -4.52 -2.16
N LYS A 179 18.57 -3.50 -1.34
CA LYS A 179 17.32 -3.45 -0.56
C LYS A 179 16.09 -3.29 -1.46
N ALA A 180 16.17 -2.44 -2.49
CA ALA A 180 15.10 -2.32 -3.49
C ALA A 180 14.81 -3.66 -4.19
N LYS A 181 15.84 -4.42 -4.61
CA LYS A 181 15.67 -5.76 -5.21
C LYS A 181 14.92 -6.71 -4.26
N GLN A 182 15.24 -6.66 -2.96
CA GLN A 182 14.66 -7.56 -1.96
C GLN A 182 13.23 -7.20 -1.55
N LEU A 183 12.89 -5.91 -1.49
CA LEU A 183 11.66 -5.44 -0.80
C LEU A 183 10.65 -4.73 -1.71
N SER A 184 11.03 -4.30 -2.91
CA SER A 184 10.15 -3.50 -3.79
C SER A 184 8.88 -4.26 -4.21
N SER A 185 8.95 -5.59 -4.35
CA SER A 185 7.78 -6.42 -4.65
C SER A 185 6.69 -6.32 -3.58
N TYR A 186 7.09 -6.19 -2.31
CA TYR A 186 6.20 -6.05 -1.16
C TYR A 186 5.62 -4.64 -1.07
N ALA A 187 6.47 -3.61 -1.26
CA ALA A 187 6.01 -2.23 -1.37
C ALA A 187 5.00 -2.03 -2.51
N ARG A 188 5.17 -2.73 -3.63
CA ARG A 188 4.23 -2.71 -4.77
C ARG A 188 2.83 -3.19 -4.38
N HIS A 189 2.70 -4.17 -3.49
CA HIS A 189 1.40 -4.63 -3.01
C HIS A 189 0.66 -3.51 -2.27
N ILE A 190 1.36 -2.78 -1.39
CA ILE A 190 0.80 -1.63 -0.66
C ILE A 190 0.47 -0.50 -1.62
N ARG A 191 1.37 -0.16 -2.55
CA ARG A 191 1.17 0.88 -3.57
C ARG A 191 -0.12 0.62 -4.35
N ASN A 192 -0.29 -0.59 -4.87
CA ASN A 192 -1.48 -0.96 -5.65
C ASN A 192 -2.74 -0.97 -4.77
N ALA A 193 -2.67 -1.52 -3.56
CA ALA A 193 -3.82 -1.52 -2.66
C ALA A 193 -4.28 -0.09 -2.31
N CYS A 194 -3.34 0.83 -2.08
CA CYS A 194 -3.67 2.23 -1.79
C CYS A 194 -4.22 2.96 -3.01
N ALA A 195 -3.56 2.84 -4.17
CA ALA A 195 -3.97 3.50 -5.41
C ALA A 195 -5.34 3.03 -5.93
N HIS A 196 -5.67 1.74 -5.75
CA HIS A 196 -6.99 1.19 -6.09
C HIS A 196 -8.02 1.31 -4.97
N SER A 197 -7.70 2.00 -3.86
CA SER A 197 -8.62 2.22 -2.74
C SER A 197 -9.14 0.91 -2.11
N ASN A 198 -8.31 -0.13 -2.07
CA ASN A 198 -8.64 -1.41 -1.43
C ASN A 198 -8.74 -1.25 0.09
N VAL A 199 -9.53 -2.10 0.76
CA VAL A 199 -9.63 -2.08 2.23
C VAL A 199 -8.37 -2.69 2.85
N LEU A 200 -7.60 -1.89 3.59
CA LEU A 200 -6.33 -2.32 4.18
C LEU A 200 -6.52 -2.96 5.55
N LEU A 201 -7.30 -2.33 6.43
CA LEU A 201 -7.39 -2.74 7.85
C LEU A 201 -7.94 -4.15 8.06
N VAL A 202 -8.89 -4.57 7.22
CA VAL A 202 -9.51 -5.91 7.28
C VAL A 202 -8.47 -7.00 6.98
N ASP A 203 -8.50 -8.09 7.72
CA ASP A 203 -7.60 -9.25 7.55
C ASP A 203 -6.09 -8.92 7.75
N MET A 204 -5.76 -7.90 8.54
CA MET A 204 -4.35 -7.56 8.82
C MET A 204 -3.63 -8.56 9.72
N LEU A 205 -4.35 -9.28 10.60
CA LEU A 205 -3.81 -10.32 11.48
C LEU A 205 -4.14 -11.74 10.97
N VAL A 206 -4.47 -11.89 9.69
CA VAL A 206 -4.74 -13.21 9.12
C VAL A 206 -3.44 -13.83 8.65
N ASP A 207 -3.05 -14.93 9.29
CA ASP A 207 -2.02 -15.82 8.80
C ASP A 207 -2.64 -16.74 7.73
N LYS A 208 -2.18 -16.65 6.48
CA LYS A 208 -2.72 -17.50 5.42
C LYS A 208 -2.06 -18.87 5.52
N THR A 209 -2.84 -19.87 5.91
CA THR A 209 -2.42 -21.28 5.98
C THR A 209 -1.80 -21.79 4.68
N GLU A 210 -2.25 -21.29 3.52
CA GLU A 210 -1.78 -21.72 2.20
C GLU A 210 -0.58 -20.92 1.64
N ASN A 211 -0.09 -19.89 2.34
CA ASN A 211 1.05 -19.08 1.92
C ASN A 211 1.70 -18.39 3.14
N VAL A 212 2.19 -19.21 4.08
CA VAL A 212 2.90 -18.71 5.27
C VAL A 212 4.11 -17.93 4.80
N LEU A 213 4.12 -16.63 5.08
CA LEU A 213 5.25 -15.78 4.77
C LEU A 213 6.39 -16.16 5.72
N SER A 214 7.59 -16.36 5.16
CA SER A 214 8.82 -16.56 5.92
C SER A 214 9.71 -15.32 5.77
N PRO A 215 9.63 -14.34 6.70
CA PRO A 215 10.47 -13.16 6.66
C PRO A 215 11.95 -13.53 6.76
N SER A 216 12.81 -12.81 6.05
CA SER A 216 14.25 -13.02 6.15
C SER A 216 14.78 -12.62 7.52
N ALA A 217 15.89 -13.23 7.96
CA ALA A 217 16.53 -12.89 9.23
C ALA A 217 16.85 -11.38 9.35
N VAL A 218 17.24 -10.75 8.23
CA VAL A 218 17.48 -9.30 8.17
C VAL A 218 16.22 -8.50 8.47
N ILE A 219 15.07 -8.88 7.92
CA ILE A 219 13.80 -8.20 8.16
C ILE A 219 13.33 -8.41 9.60
N LEU A 220 13.51 -9.60 10.16
CA LEU A 220 13.19 -9.88 11.56
C LEU A 220 14.04 -9.03 12.52
N SER A 221 15.36 -8.98 12.31
CA SER A 221 16.27 -8.15 13.11
C SER A 221 15.94 -6.65 13.01
N LEU A 222 15.61 -6.15 11.81
CA LEU A 222 15.13 -4.78 11.66
C LEU A 222 13.80 -4.56 12.41
N GLY A 223 12.89 -5.54 12.38
CA GLY A 223 11.62 -5.49 13.10
C GLY A 223 11.80 -5.38 14.61
N GLU A 224 12.71 -6.16 15.18
CA GLU A 224 13.07 -6.12 16.60
C GLU A 224 13.55 -4.71 17.00
N SER A 225 14.30 -4.01 16.13
CA SER A 225 14.72 -2.61 16.36
C SER A 225 13.57 -1.59 16.35
N PHE A 226 12.40 -1.96 15.85
CA PHE A 226 11.14 -1.19 15.92
C PHE A 226 10.25 -1.65 17.08
N GLY A 227 10.72 -2.63 17.87
CA GLY A 227 9.95 -3.27 18.93
C GLY A 227 8.84 -4.19 18.42
N LEU A 228 8.95 -4.72 17.20
CA LEU A 228 8.02 -5.69 16.64
C LEU A 228 8.38 -7.11 17.06
N ASP A 229 7.36 -7.93 17.29
CA ASP A 229 7.57 -9.35 17.51
C ASP A 229 7.75 -10.06 16.17
N ARG A 230 8.49 -11.18 16.16
CA ARG A 230 8.70 -11.96 14.93
C ARG A 230 7.39 -12.44 14.30
N SER A 231 6.37 -12.71 15.13
CA SER A 231 5.03 -13.10 14.69
C SER A 231 4.30 -11.96 13.98
N ASP A 232 4.53 -10.70 14.36
CA ASP A 232 3.89 -9.53 13.71
C ASP A 232 4.26 -9.44 12.23
N LEU A 233 5.49 -9.83 11.88
CA LEU A 233 6.01 -9.80 10.51
C LEU A 233 5.65 -11.04 9.69
N ARG A 234 4.97 -12.04 10.27
CA ARG A 234 4.39 -13.16 9.51
C ARG A 234 3.09 -12.75 8.81
N TYR A 235 2.39 -11.76 9.36
CA TYR A 235 1.20 -11.20 8.73
C TYR A 235 1.58 -10.43 7.46
N ARG A 236 1.13 -10.92 6.30
CA ARG A 236 1.48 -10.41 4.97
C ARG A 236 1.38 -8.88 4.85
N LYS A 237 0.26 -8.30 5.29
CA LYS A 237 -0.01 -6.85 5.17
C LYS A 237 0.96 -6.04 6.04
N LEU A 238 1.22 -6.50 7.27
CA LEU A 238 2.14 -5.84 8.19
C LEU A 238 3.58 -5.94 7.70
N HIS A 239 3.99 -7.10 7.18
CA HIS A 239 5.28 -7.28 6.53
C HIS A 239 5.46 -6.34 5.32
N ASP A 240 4.43 -6.20 4.48
CA ASP A 240 4.48 -5.35 3.29
C ASP A 240 4.59 -3.87 3.65
N ILE A 241 3.83 -3.42 4.66
CA ILE A 241 3.94 -2.08 5.21
C ILE A 241 5.33 -1.86 5.83
N PHE A 242 5.84 -2.83 6.59
CA PHE A 242 7.18 -2.71 7.18
C PHE A 242 8.27 -2.63 6.11
N SER A 243 8.19 -3.48 5.07
CA SER A 243 9.10 -3.45 3.92
C SER A 243 9.09 -2.09 3.22
N LEU A 244 7.91 -1.47 3.06
CA LEU A 244 7.77 -0.12 2.54
C LEU A 244 8.51 0.91 3.41
N ILE A 245 8.35 0.85 4.74
CA ILE A 245 9.04 1.78 5.65
C ILE A 245 10.55 1.59 5.64
N ILE A 246 11.05 0.36 5.52
CA ILE A 246 12.49 0.10 5.36
C ILE A 246 13.04 0.72 4.07
N LEU A 247 12.30 0.60 2.95
CA LEU A 247 12.69 1.27 1.71
C LEU A 247 12.66 2.80 1.84
N HIS A 248 11.65 3.36 2.50
CA HIS A 248 11.59 4.80 2.75
C HIS A 248 12.79 5.30 3.56
N ARG A 249 13.18 4.54 4.60
CA ARG A 249 14.35 4.86 5.43
C ARG A 249 15.65 4.81 4.62
N GLU A 250 15.77 3.84 3.71
CA GLU A 250 16.96 3.62 2.91
C GLU A 250 17.15 4.69 1.82
N TYR A 251 16.09 4.99 1.06
CA TYR A 251 16.22 5.73 -0.20
C TYR A 251 15.86 7.21 -0.08
N CYS A 252 14.97 7.59 0.84
CA CYS A 252 14.47 8.95 0.89
C CYS A 252 15.36 9.87 1.76
N GLY A 253 15.28 11.18 1.53
CA GLY A 253 15.98 12.17 2.33
C GLY A 253 15.27 12.47 3.66
N ASP A 254 15.99 13.04 4.62
CA ASP A 254 15.48 13.23 5.99
C ASP A 254 14.30 14.20 6.08
N LYS A 255 14.20 15.18 5.18
CA LYS A 255 13.05 16.08 5.08
C LYS A 255 11.76 15.32 4.76
N LEU A 256 11.80 14.40 3.79
CA LEU A 256 10.65 13.54 3.43
C LEU A 256 10.30 12.59 4.57
N LYS A 257 11.31 11.95 5.18
CA LYS A 257 11.14 11.11 6.38
C LYS A 257 10.42 11.84 7.50
N ARG A 258 10.86 13.06 7.82
CA ARG A 258 10.24 13.89 8.86
C ARG A 258 8.79 14.26 8.50
N HIS A 259 8.54 14.65 7.25
CA HIS A 259 7.19 14.99 6.78
C HIS A 259 6.22 13.81 6.93
N ARG A 260 6.56 12.64 6.39
CA ARG A 260 5.72 11.43 6.51
C ARG A 260 5.54 10.96 7.96
N ARG A 261 6.55 11.16 8.81
CA ARG A 261 6.43 10.86 10.24
C ARG A 261 5.43 11.78 10.95
N LEU A 262 5.37 13.06 10.58
CA LEU A 262 4.37 13.99 11.13
C LEU A 262 2.94 13.58 10.71
N GLU A 263 2.75 13.19 9.45
CA GLU A 263 1.46 12.64 8.98
C GLU A 263 1.09 11.35 9.72
N ALA A 264 2.06 10.47 9.99
CA ALA A 264 1.84 9.26 10.79
C ALA A 264 1.42 9.57 12.24
N ILE A 265 2.03 10.58 12.87
CA ILE A 265 1.66 11.05 14.20
C ILE A 265 0.23 11.60 14.20
N GLU A 266 -0.14 12.38 13.18
CA GLU A 266 -1.49 12.92 13.05
C GLU A 266 -2.54 11.82 12.81
N LEU A 267 -2.21 10.81 12.00
CA LEU A 267 -3.04 9.62 11.85
C LEU A 267 -3.24 8.88 13.18
N ALA A 268 -2.16 8.67 13.95
CA ALA A 268 -2.23 8.02 15.26
C ALA A 268 -3.04 8.82 16.29
N LYS A 269 -3.02 10.15 16.22
CA LYS A 269 -3.92 10.99 17.01
C LYS A 269 -5.37 10.83 16.55
N ARG A 270 -5.61 10.85 15.23
CA ARG A 270 -6.96 10.74 14.66
C ARG A 270 -7.62 9.40 14.98
N SER A 271 -6.88 8.30 15.00
CA SER A 271 -7.43 6.97 15.30
C SER A 271 -7.88 6.83 16.76
N LYS A 272 -7.39 7.67 17.67
CA LYS A 272 -7.83 7.67 19.08
C LYS A 272 -9.10 8.48 19.34
N ARG A 273 -9.58 9.29 18.37
CA ARG A 273 -10.71 10.22 18.56
C ARG A 273 -11.98 9.52 19.07
N TYR A 274 -12.25 8.32 18.57
CA TYR A 274 -13.40 7.50 18.98
C TYR A 274 -12.93 6.15 19.53
N MET A 275 -11.85 6.16 20.32
CA MET A 275 -11.23 4.94 20.85
C MET A 275 -12.23 4.01 21.58
N LYS A 276 -13.22 4.60 22.27
CA LYS A 276 -14.32 3.89 22.92
C LYS A 276 -15.08 2.92 22.02
N TYR A 277 -15.13 3.14 20.70
CA TYR A 277 -15.78 2.22 19.76
C TYR A 277 -15.02 0.90 19.58
N TYR A 278 -13.74 0.85 19.96
CA TYR A 278 -12.82 -0.24 19.70
C TYR A 278 -12.19 -0.80 20.98
N GLU A 279 -12.57 -0.29 22.15
CA GLU A 279 -11.93 -0.59 23.44
C GLU A 279 -12.04 -2.06 23.85
N GLU A 280 -13.01 -2.81 23.36
CA GLU A 280 -13.14 -4.25 23.63
C GLU A 280 -12.51 -5.12 22.52
N ASN A 281 -12.02 -4.51 21.43
CA ASN A 281 -11.51 -5.24 20.28
C ASN A 281 -9.98 -5.38 20.33
N GLU A 282 -9.51 -6.50 20.89
CA GLU A 282 -8.07 -6.78 21.06
C GLU A 282 -7.29 -6.85 19.74
N ASP A 283 -7.90 -7.37 18.66
CA ASP A 283 -7.26 -7.43 17.35
C ASP A 283 -7.02 -6.03 16.78
N LEU A 284 -8.00 -5.13 16.88
CA LEU A 284 -7.85 -3.74 16.46
C LEU A 284 -6.81 -3.00 17.29
N LYS A 285 -6.78 -3.22 18.61
CA LYS A 285 -5.73 -2.67 19.48
C LYS A 285 -4.35 -3.14 19.05
N LYS A 286 -4.19 -4.44 18.80
CA LYS A 286 -2.92 -5.03 18.34
C LYS A 286 -2.50 -4.46 16.99
N ILE A 287 -3.40 -4.41 16.01
CA ILE A 287 -3.15 -3.78 14.70
C ILE A 287 -2.66 -2.34 14.88
N TYR A 288 -3.37 -1.55 15.69
CA TYR A 288 -3.02 -0.16 15.94
C TYR A 288 -1.65 0.00 16.59
N GLN A 289 -1.33 -0.84 17.59
CA GLN A 289 -0.04 -0.83 18.26
C GLN A 289 1.11 -1.15 17.29
N ILE A 290 0.95 -2.19 16.46
CA ILE A 290 1.94 -2.59 15.45
C ILE A 290 2.13 -1.47 14.42
N LEU A 291 1.05 -0.91 13.88
CA LEU A 291 1.13 0.21 12.95
C LEU A 291 1.82 1.44 13.56
N CYS A 292 1.57 1.74 14.84
CA CYS A 292 2.27 2.82 15.53
C CYS A 292 3.77 2.54 15.68
N LYS A 293 4.15 1.29 15.99
CA LYS A 293 5.55 0.88 16.03
C LYS A 293 6.22 1.10 14.67
N ILE A 294 5.59 0.63 13.59
CA ILE A 294 6.11 0.75 12.21
C ILE A 294 6.18 2.21 11.73
N LEU A 295 5.11 2.98 11.91
CA LEU A 295 4.94 4.28 11.23
C LEU A 295 5.45 5.46 12.07
N VAL A 296 5.26 5.44 13.39
CA VAL A 296 5.52 6.57 14.29
C VAL A 296 6.82 6.42 15.06
N LYS A 297 7.03 5.22 15.65
CA LYS A 297 8.21 4.88 16.45
C LYS A 297 9.36 4.37 15.58
N GLN A 298 9.63 5.04 14.46
CA GLN A 298 10.85 4.81 13.69
C GLN A 298 12.02 5.08 14.65
N SER A 299 12.75 4.02 15.03
CA SER A 299 13.82 4.13 16.01
C SER A 299 14.84 5.15 15.53
N LYS A 300 15.30 6.01 16.45
CA LYS A 300 16.48 6.84 16.20
C LYS A 300 17.66 5.88 16.10
N THR A 301 18.12 5.62 14.89
CA THR A 301 19.47 5.11 14.62
C THR A 301 20.03 5.95 13.49
#